data_AF-A0A316QZ04-F1
#
_entry.id   AF-A0A316QZ04-F1
#
_cell.length_a   1.000
_cell.length_b   1.000
_cell.length_c   1.000
_cell.angle_alpha   90.00
_cell.angle_beta   90.00
_cell.angle_gamma   90.00
#
_symmetry.space_group_name_H-M   'P 1'
#
loop_
_entity.id
_entity.type
_entity.pdbx_description
1 polymer ?
#
loop_
_entity_poly.entity_id
_entity_poly.type
_entity_poly.pdbx_seq_one_letter_code
_entity_poly.pdbx_strand_id
1 'polypeptide(L)'
;SLGAAAATLGVVTPSLVIILLIASILDQFAHYPAVIHAFAGVRVSVAVLIVNTVYHLFKSNVKGNIAVIIAVAAFLLVAILSLSPVLIVIAAAVVGIVAGRRQA
;
A
#
# COMPACT_ATOMS: atom_id res chain seq x y z
N SER A 1 24.76 -11.12 0.94
CA SER A 1 23.60 -10.44 1.56
C SER A 1 23.93 -9.03 2.04
N LEU A 2 25.11 -8.77 2.61
CA LEU A 2 25.48 -7.46 3.17
C LEU A 2 25.43 -6.30 2.15
N GLY A 3 25.86 -6.53 0.90
CA GLY A 3 25.79 -5.52 -0.16
C GLY A 3 24.37 -5.14 -0.59
N ALA A 4 23.41 -6.07 -0.52
CA ALA A 4 22.00 -5.79 -0.83
C ALA A 4 21.36 -4.92 0.27
N ALA A 5 21.65 -5.22 1.54
CA ALA A 5 21.23 -4.39 2.66
C ALA A 5 21.81 -2.96 2.54
N ALA A 6 23.12 -2.84 2.28
CA ALA A 6 23.78 -1.54 2.10
C ALA A 6 23.20 -0.74 0.92
N ALA A 7 22.86 -1.39 -0.20
CA ALA A 7 22.24 -0.75 -1.35
C ALA A 7 20.82 -0.21 -1.04
N THR A 8 19.98 -1.00 -0.35
CA THR A 8 18.64 -0.54 0.05
C THR A 8 18.71 0.62 1.03
N LEU A 9 19.64 0.58 1.99
CA LEU A 9 19.85 1.68 2.92
C LEU A 9 20.33 2.92 2.19
N GLY A 10 21.30 2.81 1.27
CA GLY A 10 21.78 3.95 0.49
C GLY A 10 20.70 4.67 -0.32
N VAL A 11 19.74 3.93 -0.88
CA VAL A 11 18.64 4.50 -1.68
C VAL A 11 17.53 5.10 -0.80
N VAL A 12 17.23 4.49 0.35
CA VAL A 12 16.12 4.93 1.22
C VAL A 12 16.56 6.07 2.16
N THR A 13 17.83 6.10 2.58
CA THR A 13 18.40 7.15 3.45
C THR A 13 18.10 8.58 2.98
N PRO A 14 18.35 8.98 1.71
CA PRO A 14 18.08 10.36 1.30
C PRO A 14 16.60 10.74 1.43
N SER A 15 15.68 9.81 1.14
CA SER A 15 14.24 10.04 1.30
C SER A 15 13.85 10.21 2.77
N LEU A 16 14.38 9.36 3.65
CA LEU A 16 14.14 9.46 5.09
C LEU A 16 14.66 10.78 5.67
N VAL A 17 15.86 11.21 5.27
CA VAL A 17 16.43 12.49 5.72
C VAL A 17 15.53 13.66 5.33
N ILE A 18 15.03 13.69 4.08
CA ILE A 18 14.13 14.75 3.61
C ILE A 18 12.81 14.75 4.40
N ILE A 19 12.19 13.57 4.60
CA ILE A 19 10.92 13.45 5.35
C ILE A 19 11.10 13.92 6.79
N LEU A 20 12.17 13.52 7.46
CA LEU A 20 12.45 13.90 8.85
C LEU A 20 12.74 15.40 8.99
N LEU A 21 13.45 15.98 8.02
CA LEU A 21 13.71 17.42 7.99
C LEU A 21 12.41 18.22 7.84
N ILE A 22 11.54 17.81 6.92
CA ILE A 22 10.22 18.42 6.75
C ILE A 22 9.39 18.26 8.03
N ALA A 23 9.37 17.05 8.60
CA ALA A 23 8.61 16.75 9.82
C ALA A 23 9.05 17.61 11.01
N SER A 24 10.36 17.82 11.22
CA SER A 24 10.84 18.63 12.35
C SER A 24 10.43 20.10 12.23
N ILE A 25 10.48 20.65 11.02
CA ILE A 25 10.04 22.02 10.74
C ILE A 25 8.53 22.12 10.99
N LEU A 26 7.73 21.18 10.47
CA LEU A 26 6.28 21.21 10.67
C LEU A 26 5.87 21.00 12.13
N ASP A 27 6.57 20.17 12.90
CA ASP A 27 6.29 19.94 14.32
C ASP A 27 6.51 21.21 15.15
N GLN A 28 7.54 22.00 14.80
CA GLN A 28 7.77 23.31 15.40
C GLN A 28 6.62 24.30 15.14
N PHE A 29 5.90 24.16 14.03
CA PHE A 29 4.70 24.95 13.70
C PHE A 29 3.38 24.26 14.06
N ALA A 30 3.39 23.03 14.61
CA ALA A 30 2.20 22.25 14.92
C ALA A 30 1.32 22.87 16.03
N HIS A 31 1.83 23.88 16.73
CA HIS A 31 1.09 24.64 17.74
C HIS A 31 0.12 25.65 17.12
N TYR A 32 0.25 25.96 15.83
CA TYR A 32 -0.68 26.84 15.13
C TYR A 32 -1.89 26.05 14.59
N PRO A 33 -3.14 26.50 14.86
CA PRO A 33 -4.35 25.80 14.42
C PRO A 33 -4.42 25.63 12.89
N ALA A 34 -3.83 26.56 12.13
CA ALA A 34 -3.73 26.45 10.67
C ALA A 34 -2.96 25.21 10.20
N VAL A 35 -1.91 24.80 10.93
CA VAL A 35 -1.07 23.65 10.58
C VAL A 35 -1.79 22.33 10.90
N ILE A 36 -2.58 22.29 11.97
CA ILE A 36 -3.42 21.14 12.32
C ILE A 36 -4.45 20.87 11.22
N HIS A 37 -5.11 21.92 10.69
CA HIS A 37 -6.02 21.78 9.56
C HIS A 37 -5.30 21.33 8.28
N ALA A 38 -4.07 21.80 8.03
CA ALA A 38 -3.27 21.34 6.90
C ALA A 38 -2.91 19.84 7.01
N PHE A 39 -2.57 19.34 8.20
CA PHE A 39 -2.30 17.92 8.44
C PHE A 39 -3.53 17.03 8.23
N ALA A 40 -4.73 17.52 8.58
CA ALA A 40 -5.97 16.82 8.23
C ALA A 40 -6.12 16.68 6.70
N GLY A 41 -5.78 17.74 5.95
CA GLY A 41 -5.71 17.71 4.50
C GLY A 41 -4.73 16.66 3.95
N VAL A 42 -3.49 16.63 4.47
CA VAL A 42 -2.48 15.63 4.05
C VAL A 42 -2.97 14.20 4.29
N ARG A 43 -3.61 13.93 5.43
CA ARG A 43 -4.16 12.61 5.75
C ARG A 43 -5.21 12.17 4.73
N VAL A 44 -6.11 13.07 4.35
CA VAL A 44 -7.13 12.80 3.32
C VAL A 44 -6.48 12.59 1.96
N SER A 45 -5.49 13.42 1.58
CA SER A 45 -4.75 13.28 0.32
C SER A 45 -4.05 11.92 0.20
N VAL A 46 -3.41 11.44 1.28
CA VAL A 46 -2.78 10.11 1.32
C VAL A 46 -3.83 9.01 1.18
N ALA A 47 -4.98 9.13 1.83
CA ALA A 47 -6.07 8.16 1.67
C ALA A 47 -6.56 8.10 0.21
N VAL A 48 -6.75 9.26 -0.43
CA VAL A 48 -7.14 9.34 -1.86
C VAL A 48 -6.05 8.74 -2.76
N LEU A 49 -4.78 9.02 -2.48
CA LEU A 49 -3.65 8.48 -3.23
C LEU A 49 -3.63 6.95 -3.18
N ILE A 50 -3.78 6.37 -1.98
CA ILE A 50 -3.84 4.92 -1.78
C ILE A 50 -5.02 4.33 -2.56
N VAL A 51 -6.22 4.92 -2.43
CA VAL A 51 -7.42 4.46 -3.16
C VAL A 51 -7.19 4.52 -4.67
N ASN A 52 -6.60 5.60 -5.18
CA ASN A 52 -6.29 5.75 -6.60
C ASN A 52 -5.27 4.70 -7.07
N THR A 53 -4.22 4.44 -6.29
CA THR A 53 -3.26 3.37 -6.58
C THR A 53 -3.95 2.01 -6.62
N VAL A 54 -4.79 1.70 -5.65
CA VAL A 54 -5.55 0.44 -5.62
C VAL A 54 -6.50 0.34 -6.81
N TYR A 55 -7.20 1.41 -7.16
CA TYR A 55 -8.10 1.45 -8.32
C TYR A 55 -7.34 1.22 -9.63
N HIS A 56 -6.19 1.87 -9.80
CA HIS A 56 -5.34 1.70 -10.98
C HIS A 56 -4.79 0.27 -11.06
N LEU A 57 -4.31 -0.28 -9.94
CA LEU A 57 -3.87 -1.67 -9.86
C LEU A 57 -5.01 -2.64 -10.18
N PHE A 58 -6.21 -2.41 -9.66
CA PHE A 58 -7.38 -3.23 -9.96
C PHE A 58 -7.71 -3.20 -11.45
N LYS A 59 -7.83 -2.02 -12.06
CA LYS A 59 -8.14 -1.90 -13.49
C LYS A 59 -7.05 -2.50 -14.40
N SER A 60 -5.78 -2.38 -14.00
CA SER A 60 -4.65 -2.89 -14.79
C SER A 60 -4.48 -4.41 -14.66
N ASN A 61 -4.61 -4.97 -13.45
CA ASN A 61 -4.33 -6.37 -13.15
C ASN A 61 -5.58 -7.27 -13.18
N VAL A 62 -6.76 -6.74 -12.87
CA VAL A 62 -8.01 -7.50 -12.80
C VAL A 62 -8.73 -7.42 -14.15
N LYS A 63 -8.22 -8.17 -15.13
CA LYS A 63 -8.88 -8.35 -16.43
C LYS A 63 -9.58 -9.71 -16.46
N GLY A 64 -10.89 -9.70 -16.21
CA GLY A 64 -11.75 -10.88 -16.33
C GLY A 64 -12.55 -11.21 -15.06
N ASN A 65 -13.72 -11.82 -15.26
CA ASN A 65 -14.71 -12.07 -14.20
C ASN A 65 -14.16 -12.92 -13.06
N ILE A 66 -13.23 -13.84 -13.34
CA ILE A 66 -12.59 -14.71 -12.34
C ILE A 66 -11.66 -13.90 -11.42
N ALA A 67 -10.89 -12.96 -11.97
CA ALA A 67 -9.98 -12.13 -11.18
C ALA A 67 -10.75 -11.18 -10.24
N VAL A 68 -11.91 -10.67 -10.69
CA VAL A 68 -12.81 -9.86 -9.84
C VAL A 68 -13.34 -10.70 -8.67
N ILE A 69 -13.79 -11.93 -8.94
CA ILE A 69 -14.30 -12.84 -7.90
C ILE A 69 -13.21 -13.15 -6.86
N ILE A 70 -11.98 -13.46 -7.31
CA ILE A 70 -10.86 -13.74 -6.40
C ILE A 70 -10.50 -12.49 -5.58
N ALA A 71 -10.47 -11.30 -6.20
CA ALA A 71 -10.18 -10.05 -5.51
C ALA A 71 -11.23 -9.72 -4.42
N VAL A 72 -12.52 -9.87 -4.75
CA VAL A 72 -13.61 -9.64 -3.79
C VAL A 72 -13.62 -10.69 -2.68
N ALA A 73 -13.42 -11.96 -3.02
CA ALA A 73 -13.35 -13.04 -2.03
C ALA A 73 -12.17 -12.85 -1.07
N ALA A 74 -10.98 -12.50 -1.59
CA ALA A 74 -9.81 -12.21 -0.77
C ALA A 74 -10.02 -10.98 0.13
N PHE A 75 -10.63 -9.90 -0.41
CA PHE A 75 -10.94 -8.71 0.37
C PHE A 75 -11.90 -9.01 1.53
N LEU A 76 -12.97 -9.77 1.26
CA LEU A 76 -13.94 -10.18 2.30
C LEU A 76 -13.29 -11.09 3.35
N LEU A 77 -12.44 -12.03 2.94
CA LEU A 77 -11.70 -12.89 3.88
C LEU A 77 -10.76 -12.07 4.77
N VAL A 78 -10.04 -11.09 4.23
CA VAL A 78 -9.16 -10.23 5.05
C VAL A 78 -9.98 -9.35 6.00
N ALA A 79 -11.06 -8.74 5.49
CA ALA A 79 -11.86 -7.77 6.23
C ALA A 79 -12.67 -8.40 7.38
N ILE A 80 -13.21 -9.61 7.17
CA ILE A 80 -14.09 -10.26 8.15
C ILE A 80 -13.30 -11.19 9.07
N LEU A 81 -12.32 -11.91 8.54
CA LEU A 81 -11.68 -13.00 9.28
C LEU A 81 -10.51 -12.53 10.14
N SER A 82 -10.05 -11.28 10.02
CA SER A 82 -8.88 -10.73 10.75
C SER A 82 -7.64 -11.65 10.69
N LEU A 83 -7.62 -12.57 9.72
CA LEU A 83 -6.52 -13.49 9.52
C LEU A 83 -5.34 -12.69 8.99
N SER A 84 -4.14 -13.06 9.44
CA SER A 84 -2.90 -12.44 8.95
C SER A 84 -2.96 -12.35 7.42
N PRO A 85 -2.92 -11.13 6.83
CA PRO A 85 -3.03 -10.92 5.39
C PRO A 85 -2.04 -11.78 4.60
N VAL A 86 -0.91 -12.14 5.23
CA VAL A 86 0.10 -13.06 4.73
C VAL A 86 -0.51 -14.40 4.30
N LEU A 87 -1.35 -15.03 5.12
CA LEU A 87 -1.96 -16.33 4.80
C LEU A 87 -2.92 -16.23 3.61
N ILE A 88 -3.67 -15.13 3.54
CA ILE A 88 -4.63 -14.89 2.46
C ILE A 88 -3.89 -14.60 1.15
N VAL A 89 -2.77 -13.87 1.20
CA VAL A 89 -1.90 -13.65 0.04
C VAL A 89 -1.31 -14.97 -0.48
N ILE A 90 -0.87 -15.86 0.42
CA ILE A 90 -0.35 -17.18 0.03
C ILE A 90 -1.46 -18.03 -0.61
N ALA A 91 -2.65 -18.09 -0.02
CA ALA A 91 -3.78 -18.83 -0.58
C ALA A 91 -4.21 -18.26 -1.94
N ALA A 92 -4.29 -16.93 -2.07
CA ALA A 92 -4.61 -16.25 -3.34
C ALA A 92 -3.52 -16.50 -4.39
N ALA A 93 -2.25 -16.57 -4.02
CA ALA A 93 -1.16 -16.90 -4.93
C ALA A 93 -1.28 -18.35 -5.44
N VAL A 94 -1.58 -19.32 -4.56
CA VAL A 94 -1.79 -20.72 -4.96
C VAL A 94 -3.00 -20.84 -5.90
N VAL A 95 -4.13 -20.23 -5.55
CA VAL A 95 -5.33 -20.20 -6.40
C VAL A 95 -5.04 -19.50 -7.73
N GLY A 96 -4.30 -18.39 -7.71
CA GLY A 96 -3.89 -17.64 -8.89
C GLY A 96 -2.97 -18.45 -9.83
N ILE A 97 -2.04 -19.24 -9.29
CA ILE A 97 -1.18 -20.12 -10.11
C ILE A 97 -1.99 -21.27 -10.73
N VAL A 98 -2.91 -21.86 -9.98
CA VAL A 98 -3.75 -22.97 -10.47
C VAL A 98 -4.77 -22.48 -11.50
N ALA A 99 -5.43 -21.34 -11.26
CA ALA A 99 -6.39 -20.74 -12.18
C ALA A 99 -5.71 -20.03 -13.38
N GLY A 100 -4.52 -19.47 -13.17
CA GLY A 100 -3.72 -18.77 -14.17
C GLY A 100 -3.18 -19.70 -15.27
N ARG A 101 -3.04 -21.01 -15.01
CA ARG A 101 -2.79 -22.01 -16.07
C ARG A 101 -3.92 -22.13 -17.10
N ARG A 102 -5.09 -21.52 -16.84
CA ARG A 102 -6.24 -21.51 -17.76
C ARG A 102 -6.43 -20.17 -18.49
N GLN A 103 -5.61 -19.15 -18.20
CA GLN A 103 -5.63 -17.83 -18.84
C GLN A 103 -4.42 -17.55 -19.74
N ALA A 104 -3.43 -18.45 -19.76
CA ALA A 104 -2.28 -18.42 -20.69
C ALA A 104 -2.58 -19.23 -21.96
#